data_AF-A0A1H1HU59-F1
#
_entry.id   AF-A0A1H1HU59-F1
#
_cell.length_a   1.000
_cell.length_b   1.000
_cell.length_c   1.000
_cell.angle_alpha   90.00
_cell.angle_beta   90.00
_cell.angle_gamma   90.00
#
_symmetry.space_group_name_H-M   'P 1'
#
loop_
_entity.id
_entity.type
_entity.pdbx_description
1 polymer ?
#
loop_
_entity_poly.entity_id
_entity_poly.type
_entity_poly.pdbx_seq_one_letter_code
_entity_poly.pdbx_strand_id
1 'polypeptide(L)'
;MSKAIAVLGSALFFIIAPLMLAAVVPWWVTSWEFRRAFFGVEFTRVLGGVLIIAGVPGLVDSFARFALEGVGTPAPIAPTQKLVVTGLYRYVRNPIYIAVVAVIFGQALLFGDWRLLWYGALLWFFFIFLW
;
A
#
# COMPACT_ATOMS: atom_id res chain seq x y z
N MET A 1 -10.57 26.85 9.27
CA MET A 1 -11.01 25.44 9.41
C MET A 1 -10.73 24.99 10.82
N SER A 2 -11.63 24.23 11.47
CA SER A 2 -11.34 23.71 12.81
C SER A 2 -10.27 22.61 12.73
N LYS A 3 -9.37 22.53 13.73
CA LYS A 3 -8.33 21.48 13.82
C LYS A 3 -8.91 20.07 13.65
N ALA A 4 -10.12 19.84 14.17
CA ALA A 4 -10.83 18.56 14.08
C ALA A 4 -11.14 18.15 12.63
N ILE A 5 -11.55 19.09 11.77
CA ILE A 5 -11.86 18.81 10.36
C ILE A 5 -10.58 18.46 9.58
N ALA A 6 -9.45 19.12 9.87
CA ALA A 6 -8.17 18.82 9.22
C ALA A 6 -7.63 17.42 9.61
N VAL A 7 -7.78 17.04 10.88
CA VAL A 7 -7.40 15.70 11.38
C VAL A 7 -8.28 14.62 10.75
N LEU A 8 -9.60 14.82 10.73
CA LEU A 8 -10.54 13.90 10.10
C LEU A 8 -10.27 13.74 8.60
N GLY A 9 -10.11 14.84 7.86
CA GLY A 9 -9.86 14.80 6.41
C GLY A 9 -8.53 14.10 6.08
N SER A 10 -7.52 14.30 6.91
CA SER A 10 -6.20 13.69 6.71
C SER A 10 -6.19 12.20 7.08
N ALA A 11 -6.94 11.79 8.11
CA ALA A 11 -7.17 10.38 8.42
C ALA A 11 -7.96 9.68 7.31
N LEU A 12 -8.96 10.36 6.74
CA LEU A 12 -9.75 9.84 5.63
C LEU A 12 -8.88 9.65 4.38
N PHE A 13 -8.07 10.64 4.00
CA PHE A 13 -7.11 10.52 2.89
C PHE A 13 -6.17 9.32 3.10
N PHE A 14 -5.72 9.14 4.33
CA PHE A 14 -4.78 8.09 4.69
C PHE A 14 -5.35 6.67 4.58
N ILE A 15 -6.67 6.52 4.71
CA ILE A 15 -7.39 5.26 4.48
C ILE A 15 -7.77 5.13 2.99
N ILE A 16 -8.24 6.22 2.37
CA ILE A 16 -8.73 6.21 1.00
C ILE A 16 -7.59 5.96 0.01
N ALA A 17 -6.45 6.63 0.14
CA ALA A 17 -5.33 6.49 -0.79
C ALA A 17 -4.85 5.03 -0.96
N PRO A 18 -4.51 4.28 0.10
CA PRO A 18 -4.10 2.88 -0.03
C PRO A 18 -5.26 1.98 -0.50
N LEU A 19 -6.51 2.21 -0.08
CA LEU A 19 -7.65 1.46 -0.58
C LEU A 19 -7.87 1.69 -2.08
N MET A 20 -7.70 2.92 -2.55
CA MET A 20 -7.79 3.23 -3.96
C MET A 20 -6.70 2.49 -4.74
N LEU A 21 -5.45 2.56 -4.29
CA LEU A 21 -4.31 1.94 -4.98
C LEU A 21 -4.31 0.41 -4.91
N ALA A 22 -4.69 -0.18 -3.78
CA ALA A 22 -4.56 -1.61 -3.51
C ALA A 22 -5.89 -2.39 -3.50
N ALA A 23 -7.04 -1.74 -3.66
CA ALA A 23 -8.32 -2.43 -3.78
C ALA A 23 -9.13 -1.95 -4.99
N VAL A 24 -9.40 -0.65 -5.13
CA VAL A 24 -10.29 -0.13 -6.19
C VAL A 24 -9.66 -0.23 -7.57
N VAL A 25 -8.43 0.25 -7.74
CA VAL A 25 -7.73 0.14 -9.04
C VAL A 25 -7.50 -1.32 -9.43
N PRO A 26 -7.01 -2.21 -8.53
CA PRO A 26 -6.92 -3.64 -8.83
C PRO A 26 -8.26 -4.29 -9.16
N TRP A 27 -9.34 -3.94 -8.43
CA TRP A 27 -10.70 -4.38 -8.76
C TRP A 27 -11.09 -3.97 -10.18
N TRP A 28 -10.84 -2.71 -10.54
CA TRP A 28 -11.21 -2.20 -11.86
C TRP A 28 -10.41 -2.84 -13.01
N VAL A 29 -9.15 -3.20 -12.75
CA VAL A 29 -8.29 -3.88 -13.73
C VAL A 29 -8.66 -5.36 -13.87
N THR A 30 -8.86 -6.07 -12.76
CA THR A 30 -8.94 -7.54 -12.73
C THR A 30 -10.36 -8.08 -12.60
N SER A 31 -11.31 -7.26 -12.15
CA SER A 31 -12.64 -7.69 -11.69
C SER A 31 -12.61 -8.78 -10.61
N TRP A 32 -11.46 -8.99 -9.95
CA TRP A 32 -11.17 -10.13 -9.06
C TRP A 32 -11.33 -11.50 -9.74
N GLU A 33 -11.22 -11.53 -11.06
CA GLU A 33 -11.25 -12.77 -11.82
C GLU A 33 -9.88 -13.46 -11.77
N PHE A 34 -9.87 -14.72 -11.36
CA PHE A 34 -8.67 -15.55 -11.42
C PHE A 34 -8.40 -15.94 -12.87
N ARG A 35 -7.39 -15.30 -13.48
CA ARG A 35 -6.86 -15.72 -14.79
C ARG A 35 -5.91 -16.89 -14.61
N ARG A 36 -5.37 -17.40 -15.73
CA ARG A 36 -4.32 -18.43 -15.70
C ARG A 36 -3.14 -17.92 -14.88
N ALA A 37 -2.61 -18.77 -14.00
CA ALA A 37 -1.41 -18.45 -13.24
C ALA A 37 -0.27 -18.09 -14.19
N PHE A 38 0.63 -17.21 -13.75
CA PHE A 38 1.75 -16.81 -14.58
C PHE A 38 2.61 -18.02 -14.94
N PHE A 39 2.96 -18.11 -16.23
CA PHE A 39 3.69 -19.24 -16.80
C PHE A 39 3.01 -20.61 -16.62
N GLY A 40 1.72 -20.64 -16.24
CA GLY A 40 1.00 -21.88 -15.92
C GLY A 40 1.41 -22.52 -14.59
N VAL A 41 2.11 -21.79 -13.71
CA VAL A 41 2.67 -22.34 -12.47
C VAL A 41 1.86 -21.84 -11.26
N GLU A 42 1.07 -22.72 -10.63
CA GLU A 42 0.22 -22.34 -9.49
C GLU A 42 1.01 -21.84 -8.26
N PHE A 43 2.30 -22.19 -8.15
CA PHE A 43 3.18 -21.65 -7.13
C PHE A 43 3.27 -20.12 -7.14
N THR A 44 3.06 -19.46 -8.29
CA THR A 44 3.04 -17.99 -8.35
C THR A 44 1.91 -17.42 -7.50
N ARG A 45 0.76 -18.10 -7.40
CA ARG A 45 -0.35 -17.65 -6.55
C ARG A 45 -0.03 -17.76 -5.06
N VAL A 46 0.71 -18.80 -4.68
CA VAL A 46 1.18 -18.97 -3.30
C VAL A 46 2.11 -17.83 -2.92
N LEU A 47 3.08 -17.51 -3.79
CA LEU A 47 3.94 -16.33 -3.61
C LEU A 47 3.11 -15.04 -3.53
N GLY A 48 2.08 -14.92 -4.37
CA GLY A 48 1.14 -13.81 -4.34
C GLY A 48 0.45 -13.64 -2.99
N GLY A 49 -0.09 -14.74 -2.46
CA GLY A 49 -0.71 -14.77 -1.13
C GLY A 49 0.27 -14.41 -0.01
N VAL A 50 1.50 -14.93 -0.06
CA VAL A 50 2.56 -14.60 0.92
C VAL A 50 2.88 -13.11 0.89
N LEU A 51 3.01 -12.50 -0.29
CA LEU A 51 3.25 -11.06 -0.42
C LEU A 51 2.11 -10.23 0.17
N ILE A 52 0.85 -10.62 -0.06
CA ILE A 52 -0.31 -9.93 0.52
C ILE A 52 -0.29 -10.06 2.05
N ILE A 53 -0.08 -11.28 2.56
CA ILE A 53 -0.05 -11.57 4.00
C ILE A 53 1.10 -10.83 4.70
N ALA A 54 2.24 -10.62 4.04
CA ALA A 54 3.35 -9.84 4.58
C ALA A 54 3.11 -8.32 4.45
N GLY A 55 2.55 -7.86 3.32
CA GLY A 55 2.36 -6.45 3.00
C GLY A 55 1.25 -5.80 3.82
N VAL A 56 0.10 -6.47 4.02
CA VAL A 56 -1.04 -5.91 4.75
C VAL A 56 -0.70 -5.56 6.20
N PRO A 57 -0.08 -6.44 7.02
CA PRO A 57 0.36 -6.08 8.36
C PRO A 57 1.38 -4.94 8.36
N GLY A 58 2.31 -4.92 7.38
CA GLY A 58 3.26 -3.82 7.25
C GLY A 58 2.58 -2.48 6.97
N LEU A 59 1.53 -2.48 6.14
CA LEU A 59 0.70 -1.31 5.87
C LEU A 59 -0.04 -0.85 7.14
N VAL A 60 -0.67 -1.77 7.85
CA VAL A 60 -1.42 -1.50 9.08
C VAL A 60 -0.51 -1.00 10.20
N ASP A 61 0.63 -1.64 10.46
CA ASP A 61 1.61 -1.19 11.45
C ASP A 61 2.12 0.21 11.10
N SER A 62 2.46 0.43 9.83
CA SER A 62 2.93 1.72 9.34
C SER A 62 1.91 2.84 9.57
N PHE A 63 0.62 2.53 9.39
CA PHE A 63 -0.48 3.47 9.62
C PHE A 63 -0.78 3.69 11.10
N ALA A 64 -0.79 2.63 11.90
CA ALA A 64 -1.02 2.71 13.34
C ALA A 64 0.01 3.61 14.01
N ARG A 65 1.29 3.51 13.62
CA ARG A 65 2.36 4.37 14.18
C ARG A 65 2.19 5.85 13.82
N PHE A 66 1.75 6.16 12.61
CA PHE A 66 1.45 7.54 12.25
C PHE A 66 0.34 8.14 13.14
N ALA A 67 -0.72 7.38 13.38
CA ALA A 67 -1.82 7.79 14.24
C ALA A 67 -1.43 7.88 15.73
N LEU A 68 -0.67 6.90 16.24
CA LEU A 68 -0.34 6.78 17.66
C LEU A 68 0.89 7.60 18.08
N GLU A 69 1.93 7.64 17.24
CA GLU A 69 3.22 8.27 17.56
C GLU A 69 3.39 9.63 16.88
N GLY A 70 2.95 9.76 15.63
CA GLY A 70 3.11 10.97 14.81
C GLY A 70 2.16 12.12 15.18
N VAL A 71 1.06 11.81 15.91
CA VAL A 71 -0.02 12.76 16.30
C VAL A 71 -0.47 13.61 15.12
N GLY A 72 -0.60 12.98 13.95
CA GLY A 72 -0.90 13.59 12.66
C GLY A 72 -0.93 12.52 11.59
N THR A 73 -0.95 12.91 10.32
CA THR A 73 -0.84 11.95 9.21
C THR A 73 0.26 12.41 8.25
N PRO A 74 0.75 11.54 7.35
CA PRO A 74 1.67 11.97 6.32
C PRO A 74 0.99 12.78 5.20
N ALA A 75 -0.31 13.06 5.30
CA ALA A 75 -0.98 13.96 4.37
C ALA A 75 -0.52 15.41 4.62
N PRO A 76 -0.25 16.21 3.58
CA PRO A 76 0.19 17.61 3.72
C PRO A 76 -0.79 18.51 4.50
N ILE A 77 -2.05 18.09 4.60
CA ILE A 77 -3.16 18.85 5.23
C ILE A 77 -3.09 18.77 6.76
N ALA A 78 -2.51 17.70 7.34
CA ALA A 78 -2.27 17.57 8.76
C ALA A 78 -0.93 16.87 9.03
N PRO A 79 0.20 17.55 8.78
CA PRO A 79 1.53 16.97 8.89
C PRO A 79 1.77 16.44 10.31
N THR A 80 2.56 15.36 10.38
CA THR A 80 3.01 14.82 11.67
C THR A 80 3.74 15.86 12.51
N GLN A 81 3.48 15.83 13.81
CA GLN A 81 4.14 16.69 14.79
C GLN A 81 5.40 16.04 15.36
N LYS A 82 5.50 14.71 15.25
CA LYS A 82 6.63 13.92 15.71
C LYS A 82 7.09 12.98 14.60
N LEU A 83 8.40 12.91 14.42
CA LEU A 83 9.00 11.98 13.47
C LEU A 83 8.82 10.54 13.99
N VAL A 84 8.21 9.69 13.18
CA VAL A 84 8.02 8.26 13.46
C VAL A 84 9.27 7.51 12.99
N VAL A 85 9.99 6.89 13.92
CA VAL A 85 11.25 6.15 13.65
C VAL A 85 11.24 4.71 14.17
N THR A 86 10.10 4.25 14.65
CA THR A 86 9.91 2.92 15.27
C THR A 86 9.36 1.90 14.27
N GLY A 87 9.44 0.61 14.60
CA GLY A 87 8.92 -0.46 13.74
C GLY A 87 9.60 -0.50 12.37
N LEU A 88 8.82 -0.58 11.29
CA LEU A 88 9.35 -0.62 9.93
C LEU A 88 10.08 0.67 9.51
N TYR A 89 9.73 1.83 10.10
CA TYR A 89 10.40 3.11 9.83
C TYR A 89 11.86 3.15 10.29
N ARG A 90 12.31 2.18 11.09
CA ARG A 90 13.73 2.05 11.49
C ARG A 90 14.62 1.53 10.35
N TYR A 91 14.02 0.85 9.36
CA TYR A 91 14.76 0.20 8.27
C TYR A 91 14.65 0.97 6.96
N VAL A 92 13.50 1.58 6.70
CA VAL A 92 13.19 2.25 5.44
C VAL A 92 12.46 3.55 5.71
N ARG A 93 12.76 4.58 4.91
CA ARG A 93 12.14 5.92 5.04
C ARG A 93 10.62 5.92 4.79
N ASN A 94 10.14 5.01 3.95
CA ASN A 94 8.74 4.95 3.55
C ASN A 94 8.23 3.50 3.43
N PRO A 95 7.99 2.81 4.57
CA PRO A 95 7.52 1.43 4.58
C PRO A 95 6.12 1.26 3.99
N ILE A 96 5.29 2.32 3.98
CA ILE A 96 3.95 2.31 3.36
C ILE A 96 4.05 1.97 1.87
N TYR A 97 4.98 2.59 1.14
CA TYR A 97 5.14 2.37 -0.30
C TYR A 97 5.56 0.93 -0.60
N ILE A 98 6.46 0.38 0.20
CA ILE A 98 6.89 -1.01 0.08
C ILE A 98 5.71 -1.95 0.32
N ALA A 99 4.94 -1.70 1.38
CA ALA A 99 3.77 -2.51 1.71
C ALA A 99 2.70 -2.46 0.61
N VAL A 100 2.35 -1.28 0.09
CA VAL A 100 1.37 -1.11 -0.99
C VAL A 100 1.83 -1.84 -2.26
N VAL A 101 3.09 -1.63 -2.67
CA VAL A 101 3.65 -2.29 -3.85
C VAL A 101 3.69 -3.80 -3.69
N ALA A 102 4.06 -4.30 -2.50
CA ALA A 102 4.06 -5.74 -2.20
C ALA A 102 2.65 -6.34 -2.31
N VAL A 103 1.62 -5.66 -1.79
CA VAL A 103 0.23 -6.09 -1.91
C VAL A 103 -0.22 -6.12 -3.38
N ILE A 104 0.10 -5.08 -4.17
CA ILE A 104 -0.28 -5.02 -5.59
C ILE A 104 0.40 -6.12 -6.41
N PHE A 105 1.71 -6.34 -6.20
CA PHE A 105 2.40 -7.46 -6.84
C PHE A 105 1.84 -8.80 -6.37
N GLY A 106 1.52 -8.93 -5.08
CA GLY A 106 0.88 -10.11 -4.54
C GLY A 106 -0.45 -10.42 -5.22
N GLN A 107 -1.28 -9.40 -5.44
CA GLN A 107 -2.52 -9.50 -6.19
C GLN A 107 -2.27 -9.85 -7.66
N ALA A 108 -1.29 -9.23 -8.32
CA ALA A 108 -0.95 -9.55 -9.71
C ALA A 108 -0.59 -11.02 -9.88
N LEU A 109 0.23 -11.56 -8.98
CA LEU A 109 0.62 -12.98 -8.94
C LEU A 109 -0.57 -13.90 -8.60
N LEU A 110 -1.42 -13.49 -7.66
CA LEU A 110 -2.60 -14.25 -7.24
C LEU A 110 -3.66 -14.35 -8.34
N PHE A 111 -3.94 -13.26 -9.05
CA PHE A 111 -4.91 -13.21 -10.15
C PHE A 111 -4.31 -13.62 -11.50
N GLY A 112 -2.98 -13.66 -11.63
CA GLY A 112 -2.31 -13.97 -12.90
C GLY A 112 -2.54 -12.88 -13.96
N ASP A 113 -2.65 -11.61 -13.56
CA ASP A 113 -2.98 -10.50 -14.45
C ASP A 113 -1.77 -9.63 -14.75
N TRP A 114 -1.31 -9.66 -16.01
CA TRP A 114 -0.12 -8.94 -16.45
C TRP A 114 -0.30 -7.41 -16.40
N ARG A 115 -1.54 -6.91 -16.49
CA ARG A 115 -1.83 -5.47 -16.40
C ARG A 115 -1.61 -4.98 -14.97
N LEU A 116 -2.00 -5.79 -13.99
CA LEU A 116 -1.79 -5.47 -12.58
C LEU A 116 -0.30 -5.53 -12.20
N LEU A 117 0.46 -6.45 -12.82
CA LEU A 117 1.91 -6.52 -12.66
C LEU A 117 2.59 -5.23 -13.16
N TRP A 118 2.22 -4.75 -14.35
CA TRP A 118 2.74 -3.49 -14.89
C TRP A 118 2.33 -2.28 -14.06
N TYR A 119 1.09 -2.24 -13.58
CA TYR A 119 0.63 -1.20 -12.66
C TYR A 119 1.48 -1.14 -11.38
N GLY A 120 1.75 -2.29 -10.75
CA GLY A 120 2.65 -2.38 -9.60
C GLY A 120 4.07 -1.92 -9.91
N ALA A 121 4.62 -2.31 -11.07
CA ALA A 121 5.95 -1.90 -11.51
C ALA A 121 6.07 -0.39 -11.76
N LEU A 122 5.06 0.22 -12.36
CA LEU A 122 5.02 1.68 -12.59
C LEU A 122 4.92 2.45 -11.27
N LEU A 123 4.09 2.00 -10.34
CA LEU A 123 4.01 2.59 -9.00
C LEU A 123 5.33 2.44 -8.23
N TRP A 124 5.95 1.27 -8.28
CA TRP A 124 7.25 1.03 -7.65
C TRP A 124 8.33 1.95 -8.22
N PHE A 125 8.39 2.08 -9.54
CA PHE A 125 9.29 3.01 -10.21
C PHE A 125 9.04 4.45 -9.75
N PHE A 126 7.78 4.89 -9.74
CA PHE A 126 7.42 6.22 -9.25
C PHE A 126 7.90 6.46 -7.81
N PHE A 127 7.67 5.51 -6.90
CA PHE A 127 8.06 5.64 -5.50
C PHE A 127 9.58 5.62 -5.25
N ILE A 128 10.38 5.05 -6.15
CA ILE A 128 11.84 5.01 -6.01
C ILE A 128 12.50 6.24 -6.61
N PHE A 129 12.07 6.65 -7.80
CA PHE A 129 12.79 7.63 -8.61
C PHE A 129 12.20 9.05 -8.54
N LEU A 130 10.90 9.17 -8.23
CA LEU A 130 10.19 10.44 -8.28
C LEU A 130 9.79 10.96 -6.89
N TRP A 131 10.14 10.23 -5.82
CA TRP A 131 9.78 10.57 -4.43
C TRP A 131 10.82 10.07 -3.41
#